data_AF-A0AAJ1J7X1-F1
#
_entry.id   AF-A0AAJ1J7X1-F1
#
_cell.length_a   1.000
_cell.length_b   1.000
_cell.length_c   1.000
_cell.angle_alpha   90.00
_cell.angle_beta   90.00
_cell.angle_gamma   90.00
#
_symmetry.space_group_name_H-M   'P 1'
#
loop_
_entity.id
_entity.type
_entity.pdbx_description
1 polymer ?
#
loop_
_entity_poly.entity_id
_entity_poly.type
_entity_poly.pdbx_seq_one_letter_code
_entity_poly.pdbx_strand_id
1 'polypeptide(L)'
;ISVPRDVNGNELVYVDDKVLPDGAIEIRVTHRQNAHMPARLQNRRMKSVDEQTHYTDDEPCDLPAGTRLDVRVQMPEDSIWNQKQHKSADTAPDVKWPEQPK
;
A
#
# COMPACT_ATOMS: atom_id res chain seq x y z
N ILE A 1 2.66 -2.23 -2.07
CA ILE A 1 1.89 -1.26 -1.25
C ILE A 1 2.87 -0.40 -0.47
N SER A 2 2.58 0.88 -0.23
CA SER A 2 3.41 1.75 0.61
C SER A 2 2.76 1.97 1.97
N VAL A 3 3.46 1.59 3.03
CA VAL A 3 3.01 1.67 4.43
C VAL A 3 3.46 2.99 5.07
N PRO A 4 2.63 3.62 5.94
CA PRO A 4 3.05 4.77 6.74
C PRO A 4 4.30 4.51 7.57
N ARG A 5 5.23 5.46 7.55
CA ARG A 5 6.49 5.41 8.30
C ARG A 5 6.65 6.62 9.21
N ASP A 6 7.33 6.42 10.33
CA ASP A 6 7.76 7.49 11.22
C ASP A 6 8.92 8.30 10.60
N VAL A 7 9.36 9.34 11.32
CA VAL A 7 10.49 10.20 10.92
C VAL A 7 11.83 9.46 10.83
N ASN A 8 11.93 8.27 11.44
CA ASN A 8 13.11 7.41 11.41
C ASN A 8 13.02 6.34 10.31
N GLY A 9 11.94 6.32 9.52
CA GLY A 9 11.69 5.32 8.48
C GLY A 9 11.10 4.00 8.98
N ASN A 10 10.70 3.89 10.25
CA ASN A 10 10.07 2.70 10.78
C ASN A 10 8.59 2.65 10.40
N GLU A 11 8.11 1.48 10.03
CA GLU A 11 6.68 1.26 9.78
C GLU A 11 5.88 1.42 11.08
N LEU A 12 4.78 2.17 10.95
CA LEU A 12 3.88 2.50 12.07
C LEU A 12 2.87 1.39 12.38
N VAL A 13 2.56 0.58 11.36
CA VAL A 13 1.58 -0.52 11.39
C VAL A 13 2.12 -1.64 10.49
N TYR A 14 1.65 -2.87 10.70
CA TYR A 14 1.84 -3.94 9.72
C TYR A 14 0.72 -3.89 8.68
N VAL A 15 1.06 -4.24 7.44
CA VAL A 15 0.10 -4.29 6.34
C VAL A 15 0.33 -5.55 5.54
N ASP A 16 -0.68 -6.39 5.46
CA ASP A 16 -0.73 -7.56 4.58
C ASP A 16 -1.75 -7.34 3.48
N ASP A 17 -1.46 -7.84 2.28
CA ASP A 17 -2.39 -7.83 1.16
C ASP A 17 -2.60 -9.19 0.54
N LYS A 18 -3.83 -9.40 0.06
CA LYS A 18 -4.23 -10.61 -0.64
C LYS A 18 -5.22 -10.28 -1.75
N VAL A 19 -4.91 -10.75 -2.96
CA VAL A 19 -5.89 -10.76 -4.06
C VAL A 19 -6.76 -11.99 -3.93
N LEU A 20 -8.07 -11.79 -3.89
CA LEU A 20 -9.09 -12.83 -3.82
C LEU A 20 -9.40 -13.38 -5.22
N PRO A 21 -9.96 -14.60 -5.33
CA PRO A 21 -10.24 -15.23 -6.63
C PRO A 21 -11.19 -14.45 -7.54
N ASP A 22 -12.03 -13.59 -6.97
CA ASP A 22 -12.95 -12.70 -7.67
C ASP A 22 -12.30 -11.37 -8.12
N GLY A 23 -11.00 -11.19 -7.82
CA GLY A 23 -10.25 -9.98 -8.13
C GLY A 23 -10.34 -8.88 -7.07
N ALA A 24 -11.08 -9.09 -5.97
CA ALA A 24 -11.05 -8.16 -4.85
C ALA A 24 -9.68 -8.19 -4.16
N ILE A 25 -9.29 -7.06 -3.56
CA ILE A 25 -8.02 -6.96 -2.81
C ILE A 25 -8.37 -6.75 -1.34
N GLU A 26 -8.05 -7.75 -0.51
CA GLU A 26 -8.11 -7.63 0.95
C GLU A 26 -6.81 -6.99 1.43
N ILE A 27 -6.92 -5.91 2.21
CA ILE A 27 -5.79 -5.27 2.88
C ILE A 27 -6.06 -5.33 4.38
N ARG A 28 -5.15 -5.95 5.11
CA ARG A 28 -5.21 -6.07 6.56
C ARG A 28 -4.19 -5.16 7.19
N VAL A 29 -4.65 -4.29 8.09
CA VAL A 29 -3.81 -3.37 8.85
C VAL A 29 -3.84 -3.77 10.31
N THR A 30 -2.67 -4.01 10.90
CA THR A 30 -2.55 -4.40 12.31
C THR A 30 -1.52 -3.56 13.05
N HIS A 31 -1.69 -3.47 14.36
CA HIS A 31 -0.82 -2.68 15.22
C HIS A 31 0.54 -3.36 15.41
N ARG A 32 1.60 -2.55 15.38
CA ARG A 32 2.98 -2.97 15.61
C ARG A 32 3.44 -2.51 16.98
N GLN A 33 3.66 -3.43 17.92
CA GLN A 33 3.98 -3.14 19.31
C GLN A 33 5.49 -3.04 19.59
N ASN A 34 6.34 -3.66 18.76
CA ASN A 34 7.80 -3.82 19.01
C ASN A 34 8.10 -4.48 20.37
N ALA A 35 7.40 -5.57 20.70
CA ALA A 35 7.46 -6.22 22.02
C ALA A 35 8.88 -6.66 22.46
N HIS A 36 9.80 -6.87 21.51
CA HIS A 36 11.20 -7.22 21.76
C HIS A 36 12.04 -6.06 22.30
N MET A 37 11.56 -4.82 22.20
CA MET A 37 12.26 -3.62 22.68
C MET A 37 11.94 -3.33 24.17
N PRO A 38 12.80 -2.58 24.88
CA PRO A 38 12.51 -2.11 26.23
C PRO A 38 11.16 -1.37 26.29
N ALA A 39 10.43 -1.48 27.41
CA ALA A 39 9.06 -0.97 27.55
C ALA A 39 8.87 0.49 27.09
N ARG A 40 9.86 1.37 27.32
CA ARG A 40 9.84 2.79 26.90
C ARG A 40 9.94 3.01 25.39
N LEU A 41 10.42 2.00 24.65
CA LEU A 41 10.60 1.99 23.19
C LEU A 41 9.56 1.09 22.50
N GLN A 42 8.70 0.42 23.27
CA GLN A 42 7.55 -0.29 22.72
C GLN A 42 6.52 0.73 22.25
N ASN A 43 5.96 0.48 21.08
CA ASN A 43 4.96 1.36 20.47
C ASN A 43 3.59 1.12 21.13
N ARG A 44 3.42 1.59 22.37
CA ARG A 44 2.15 1.54 23.10
C ARG A 44 1.21 2.64 22.61
N ARG A 45 0.35 2.29 21.65
CA ARG A 45 -0.71 3.17 21.15
C ARG A 45 -2.00 2.94 21.93
N MET A 46 -2.63 4.03 22.38
CA MET A 46 -3.97 3.97 22.98
C MET A 46 -5.01 3.63 21.91
N LYS A 47 -5.91 2.72 22.26
CA LYS A 47 -7.06 2.30 21.47
C LYS A 47 -8.32 3.07 21.87
N SER A 48 -8.58 3.15 23.17
CA SER A 48 -9.68 3.92 23.74
C SER A 48 -9.18 4.73 24.92
N VAL A 49 -9.53 6.02 24.94
CA VAL A 49 -9.23 6.91 26.07
C VAL A 49 -10.15 6.60 27.25
N ASP A 50 -11.43 6.34 26.98
CA ASP A 50 -12.44 6.08 28.01
C ASP A 50 -12.19 4.76 28.75
N GLU A 51 -11.84 3.71 28.01
CA GLU A 51 -11.56 2.39 28.57
C GLU A 51 -10.09 2.22 28.98
N GLN A 52 -9.25 3.23 28.71
CA GLN A 52 -7.81 3.22 28.94
C GLN A 52 -7.10 1.97 28.36
N THR A 53 -7.56 1.52 27.19
CA THR A 53 -7.05 0.32 26.52
C THR A 53 -5.96 0.67 25.51
N HIS A 54 -5.03 -0.27 25.31
CA HIS A 54 -3.94 -0.16 24.33
C HIS A 54 -4.07 -1.29 23.32
N TYR A 55 -3.61 -1.05 22.10
CA TYR A 55 -3.51 -2.10 21.11
C TYR A 55 -2.47 -3.16 21.53
N THR A 56 -2.74 -4.43 21.20
CA THR A 56 -1.76 -5.51 21.27
C THR A 56 -1.04 -5.68 19.93
N ASP A 57 0.09 -6.38 19.93
CA ASP A 57 0.78 -6.72 18.68
C ASP A 57 -0.15 -7.54 17.77
N ASP A 58 -0.13 -7.27 16.47
CA ASP A 58 -0.99 -7.85 15.44
C ASP A 58 -2.51 -7.64 15.63
N GLU A 59 -2.93 -6.74 16.54
CA GLU A 59 -4.34 -6.40 16.67
C GLU A 59 -4.82 -5.57 15.47
N PRO A 60 -5.97 -5.89 14.85
CA PRO A 60 -6.56 -5.06 13.81
C PRO A 60 -6.76 -3.62 14.27
N CYS A 61 -6.26 -2.66 13.49
CA CYS A 61 -6.32 -1.26 13.86
C CYS A 61 -6.46 -0.36 12.63
N ASP A 62 -7.01 0.83 12.84
CA ASP A 62 -7.03 1.86 11.81
C ASP A 62 -5.65 2.49 11.62
N LEU A 63 -5.46 3.09 10.44
CA LEU A 63 -4.28 3.89 10.14
C LEU A 63 -4.14 5.06 11.15
N PRO A 64 -2.92 5.36 11.61
CA PRO A 64 -2.69 6.53 12.44
C PRO A 64 -3.16 7.83 11.76
N ALA A 65 -3.66 8.78 12.54
CA ALA A 65 -4.12 10.06 12.02
C ALA A 65 -3.04 10.79 11.20
N GLY A 66 -3.43 11.37 10.07
CA GLY A 66 -2.52 12.07 9.17
C GLY A 66 -1.65 11.16 8.30
N THR A 67 -1.87 9.85 8.32
CA THR A 67 -1.18 8.89 7.45
C THR A 67 -2.09 8.33 6.37
N ARG A 68 -1.51 7.73 5.32
CA ARG A 68 -2.25 7.10 4.22
C ARG A 68 -1.56 5.84 3.74
N LEU A 69 -2.35 4.93 3.18
CA LEU A 69 -1.85 3.76 2.48
C LEU A 69 -1.93 3.99 0.97
N ASP A 70 -0.79 3.96 0.28
CA ASP A 70 -0.76 4.09 -1.17
C ASP A 70 -0.70 2.69 -1.82
N VAL A 71 -1.73 2.36 -2.61
CA VAL A 71 -1.89 1.07 -3.29
C VAL A 71 -1.77 1.28 -4.79
N ARG A 72 -0.81 0.59 -5.42
CA ARG A 72 -0.66 0.57 -6.87
C ARG A 72 -1.12 -0.77 -7.40
N VAL A 73 -2.16 -0.74 -8.23
CA VAL A 73 -2.66 -1.93 -8.94
C VAL A 73 -2.04 -1.95 -10.33
N GLN A 74 -1.51 -3.11 -10.72
CA GLN A 74 -1.04 -3.36 -12.09
C GLN A 74 -2.08 -4.19 -12.82
N MET A 75 -2.45 -3.78 -14.03
CA MET A 75 -3.32 -4.57 -14.88
C MET A 75 -2.52 -5.74 -15.46
N PRO A 76 -3.02 -6.99 -15.40
CA PRO A 76 -2.39 -8.13 -16.04
C PRO A 76 -2.20 -7.92 -17.55
N GLU A 77 -1.11 -8.40 -18.13
CA GLU A 77 -0.82 -8.25 -19.57
C GLU A 77 -1.92 -8.83 -20.47
N ASP A 78 -2.54 -9.93 -20.03
CA ASP A 78 -3.66 -10.58 -20.69
C ASP A 78 -5.02 -9.91 -20.40
N SER A 79 -5.05 -8.81 -19.65
CA SER A 79 -6.29 -8.06 -19.46
C SER A 79 -6.82 -7.51 -20.79
N ILE A 80 -8.15 -7.48 -20.94
CA ILE A 80 -8.82 -6.95 -22.15
C ILE A 80 -8.33 -5.54 -22.49
N TRP A 81 -8.00 -4.73 -21.47
CA TRP A 81 -7.46 -3.39 -21.67
C TRP A 81 -6.06 -3.42 -22.30
N ASN A 82 -5.11 -4.17 -21.72
CA ASN A 82 -3.76 -4.30 -22.26
C ASN A 82 -3.77 -4.92 -23.66
N GLN A 83 -4.57 -5.97 -23.89
CA GLN A 83 -4.72 -6.57 -25.22
C GLN A 83 -5.21 -5.57 -26.28
N LYS A 84 -6.11 -4.64 -25.92
CA LYS A 84 -6.57 -3.58 -26.84
C LYS A 84 -5.47 -2.55 -27.11
N GLN A 85 -4.71 -2.17 -26.09
CA GLN A 85 -3.58 -1.23 -26.24
C GLN A 85 -2.49 -1.81 -27.16
N HIS A 86 -2.13 -3.08 -26.99
CA HIS A 86 -1.18 -3.77 -27.86
C HIS A 86 -1.67 -3.81 -29.32
N LYS A 87 -2.94 -4.16 -29.56
CA LYS A 87 -3.51 -4.15 -30.92
C LYS A 87 -3.49 -2.76 -31.56
N SER A 88 -3.77 -1.70 -30.79
CA SER A 88 -3.70 -0.33 -31.31
C SER A 88 -2.26 0.13 -31.54
N ALA A 89 -1.30 -0.31 -30.73
CA ALA A 89 0.12 0.01 -30.91
C ALA A 89 0.71 -0.71 -32.13
N ASP A 90 0.35 -1.98 -32.35
CA ASP A 90 0.74 -2.74 -33.55
C ASP A 90 0.13 -2.17 -34.85
N THR A 91 -0.99 -1.46 -34.75
CA THR A 91 -1.67 -0.84 -35.89
C THR A 91 -1.29 0.65 -36.05
N ALA A 92 -0.51 1.22 -35.13
CA ALA A 92 -0.07 2.60 -35.24
C ALA A 92 0.93 2.74 -36.39
N PRO A 93 0.71 3.64 -37.36
CA PRO A 93 1.68 3.88 -38.42
C PRO A 93 2.98 4.40 -37.80
N ASP A 94 4.11 4.00 -38.39
CA ASP A 94 5.45 4.43 -37.97
C ASP A 94 5.58 5.95 -38.20
N VAL A 95 5.27 6.77 -37.18
CA VAL A 95 5.29 8.24 -37.28
C VAL A 95 6.75 8.70 -37.22
N LYS A 96 7.36 8.92 -38.39
CA LYS A 96 8.60 9.69 -38.49
C LYS A 96 8.33 11.15 -38.14
N TRP A 97 8.82 11.58 -36.98
CA TRP A 97 8.87 13.00 -36.64
C TRP A 97 9.84 13.74 -37.57
N PRO A 98 9.47 14.91 -38.10
CA PRO A 98 10.41 15.71 -38.88
C PRO A 98 11.57 16.16 -37.98
N GLU A 99 12.80 16.06 -38.49
CA GLU A 99 13.99 16.56 -37.79
C GLU A 99 13.80 18.04 -37.45
N GLN A 100 14.06 18.39 -36.20
CA GLN A 100 13.97 19.77 -35.75
C GLN A 100 15.10 20.58 -36.39
N PRO A 101 14.82 21.78 -36.94
CA PRO A 101 15.85 22.62 -37.52
C PRO A 101 16.85 23.04 -36.44
N LYS A 102 18.14 23.00 -36.81
CA LYS A 102 19.30 23.34 -35.96
C LYS A 102 19.29 24.78 -35.48
#